data_AF-V4PTD4-F1
#
_entry.id   AF-V4PTD4-F1
#
_cell.length_a   1.000
_cell.length_b   1.000
_cell.length_c   1.000
_cell.angle_alpha   90.00
_cell.angle_beta   90.00
_cell.angle_gamma   90.00
#
_symmetry.space_group_name_H-M   'P 1'
#
loop_
_entity.id
_entity.type
_entity.pdbx_description
1 polymer ?
#
loop_
_entity_poly.entity_id
_entity_poly.type
_entity_poly.pdbx_seq_one_letter_code
_entity_poly.pdbx_strand_id
1 'polypeptide(L)'
;MRKFIIASAAVTLLIAPAAQAQDPNICPVLRTVLDASVTHFKSIKGKKIESDTWKVTSNLPYADNCQIDNVLAPEIRYKCFFSSSDRSATPSTLKAMGDVYANNIGACRNEFTRATNEFSANSTDFSDASGVRVDVTVYSDFFTVGVYEPQS
;
A
#
# COMPACT_ATOMS: atom_id res chain seq x y z
N MET A 1 -24.42 -10.43 -63.89
CA MET A 1 -24.45 -9.37 -62.85
C MET A 1 -24.11 -10.00 -61.52
N ARG A 2 -23.06 -9.50 -60.84
CA ARG A 2 -22.49 -10.04 -59.59
C ARG A 2 -23.38 -9.66 -58.39
N LYS A 3 -23.63 -10.57 -57.44
CA LYS A 3 -24.18 -10.24 -56.12
C LYS A 3 -23.18 -10.65 -55.05
N PHE A 4 -22.83 -9.66 -54.23
CA PHE A 4 -21.73 -9.66 -53.27
C PHE A 4 -22.14 -10.36 -51.97
N ILE A 5 -21.28 -11.24 -51.46
CA ILE A 5 -21.39 -11.83 -50.13
C ILE A 5 -20.84 -10.79 -49.15
N ILE A 6 -21.69 -10.26 -48.28
CA ILE A 6 -21.28 -9.36 -47.20
C ILE A 6 -20.92 -10.23 -46.00
N ALA A 7 -19.63 -10.44 -45.78
CA ALA A 7 -19.11 -11.04 -44.57
C ALA A 7 -18.98 -9.95 -43.50
N SER A 8 -19.89 -9.95 -42.53
CA SER A 8 -19.79 -9.08 -41.34
C SER A 8 -18.70 -9.62 -40.43
N ALA A 9 -17.52 -8.98 -40.45
CA ALA A 9 -16.48 -9.23 -39.47
C ALA A 9 -16.91 -8.63 -38.12
N ALA A 10 -17.24 -9.49 -37.15
CA ALA A 10 -17.40 -9.09 -35.77
C ALA A 10 -16.02 -8.69 -35.22
N VAL A 11 -15.78 -7.39 -35.07
CA VAL A 11 -14.61 -6.86 -34.37
C VAL A 11 -14.85 -7.06 -32.88
N THR A 12 -14.29 -8.13 -32.33
CA THR A 12 -14.22 -8.34 -30.88
C THR A 12 -13.22 -7.33 -30.31
N LEU A 13 -13.71 -6.20 -29.78
CA LEU A 13 -12.89 -5.31 -28.96
C LEU A 13 -12.48 -6.07 -27.69
N LEU A 14 -11.25 -6.58 -27.68
CA LEU A 14 -10.56 -7.01 -26.47
C LEU A 14 -10.36 -5.76 -25.59
N ILE A 15 -11.25 -5.58 -24.62
CA ILE A 15 -11.03 -4.63 -23.53
C ILE A 15 -9.91 -5.24 -22.67
N ALA A 16 -8.66 -4.94 -23.01
CA ALA A 16 -7.56 -5.19 -22.10
C ALA A 16 -7.83 -4.36 -20.83
N PRO A 17 -7.79 -4.95 -19.62
CA PRO A 17 -7.86 -4.16 -18.41
C PRO A 17 -6.73 -3.14 -18.47
N ALA A 18 -7.07 -1.86 -18.34
CA ALA A 18 -6.07 -0.81 -18.21
C ALA A 18 -5.20 -1.19 -17.01
N ALA A 19 -3.95 -1.60 -17.27
CA ALA A 19 -2.95 -1.72 -16.23
C ALA A 19 -2.90 -0.35 -15.55
N GLN A 20 -3.41 -0.28 -14.32
CA GLN A 20 -3.34 0.95 -13.55
C GLN A 20 -1.86 1.30 -13.45
N ALA A 21 -1.50 2.47 -13.98
CA ALA A 21 -0.11 2.89 -14.01
C ALA A 21 0.43 2.92 -12.57
N GLN A 22 1.56 2.25 -12.34
CA GLN A 22 2.27 2.30 -11.07
C GLN A 22 2.60 3.76 -10.75
N ASP A 23 2.42 4.18 -9.50
CA ASP A 23 2.86 5.49 -9.05
C ASP A 23 4.39 5.46 -8.90
N PRO A 24 5.14 6.25 -9.70
CA PRO A 24 6.60 6.19 -9.72
C PRO A 24 7.25 6.60 -8.39
N ASN A 25 6.52 7.29 -7.51
CA ASN A 25 7.03 7.77 -6.23
C ASN A 25 6.87 6.73 -5.11
N ILE A 26 5.91 5.80 -5.22
CA ILE A 26 5.61 4.84 -4.15
C ILE A 26 6.70 3.78 -4.02
N CYS A 27 7.08 3.12 -5.12
CA CYS A 27 8.01 1.99 -5.08
C CYS A 27 9.38 2.31 -4.43
N PRO A 28 10.06 3.43 -4.75
CA PRO A 28 11.37 3.73 -4.17
C PRO A 28 11.34 3.91 -2.66
N VAL A 29 10.31 4.60 -2.15
CA VAL A 29 10.15 4.85 -0.71
C VAL A 29 9.72 3.58 0.01
N LEU A 30 8.76 2.84 -0.54
CA LEU A 30 8.33 1.55 0.02
C LEU A 30 9.51 0.58 0.13
N ARG A 31 10.37 0.50 -0.91
CA ARG A 31 11.59 -0.31 -0.86
C ARG A 31 12.51 0.14 0.27
N THR A 32 12.74 1.44 0.43
CA THR A 32 13.55 1.99 1.53
C THR A 32 13.01 1.60 2.91
N VAL A 33 11.68 1.64 3.08
CA VAL A 33 11.03 1.29 4.35
C VAL A 33 11.16 -0.21 4.64
N LEU A 34 10.93 -1.06 3.65
CA LEU A 34 11.06 -2.51 3.77
C LEU A 34 12.52 -2.95 3.98
N ASP A 35 13.47 -2.31 3.30
CA ASP A 35 14.89 -2.59 3.52
C ASP A 35 15.32 -2.12 4.92
N ALA A 36 14.68 -1.09 5.47
CA ALA A 36 14.91 -0.67 6.86
C ALA A 36 14.27 -1.63 7.87
N SER A 37 13.18 -2.33 7.51
CA SER A 37 12.49 -3.24 8.42
C SER A 37 13.41 -4.35 8.90
N VAL A 38 14.28 -4.91 8.04
CA VAL A 38 15.26 -5.96 8.43
C VAL A 38 16.29 -5.54 9.48
N THR A 39 16.31 -4.25 9.83
CA THR A 39 17.18 -3.68 10.88
C THR A 39 16.37 -2.94 11.95
N HIS A 40 15.13 -3.32 12.22
CA HIS A 40 14.28 -2.66 13.20
C HIS A 40 14.03 -1.18 12.90
N PHE A 41 13.94 -0.87 11.60
CA PHE A 41 13.78 0.46 11.03
C PHE A 41 14.85 1.48 11.47
N LYS A 42 16.03 1.02 11.90
CA LYS A 42 17.09 1.87 12.47
C LYS A 42 17.49 3.02 11.55
N SER A 43 17.58 2.79 10.23
CA SER A 43 18.02 3.78 9.25
C SER A 43 17.01 4.89 8.96
N ILE A 44 15.72 4.63 9.19
CA ILE A 44 14.64 5.61 8.97
C ILE A 44 14.02 6.13 10.27
N LYS A 45 14.52 5.66 11.42
CA LYS A 45 14.10 6.12 12.75
C LYS A 45 14.66 7.51 12.99
N GLY A 46 13.76 8.50 13.11
CA GLY A 46 14.10 9.89 13.35
C GLY A 46 13.94 10.26 14.82
N LYS A 47 13.26 11.39 15.06
CA LYS A 47 13.11 11.97 16.40
C LYS A 47 12.12 11.16 17.23
N LYS A 48 12.54 10.74 18.44
CA LYS A 48 11.66 10.16 19.45
C LYS A 48 10.62 11.19 19.88
N ILE A 49 9.34 10.81 19.90
CA ILE A 49 8.22 11.67 20.30
C ILE A 49 7.55 11.22 21.60
N GLU A 50 7.50 9.91 21.86
CA GLU A 50 6.97 9.31 23.10
C GLU A 50 7.87 8.15 23.53
N SER A 51 7.56 7.49 24.66
CA SER A 51 8.36 6.42 25.26
C SER A 51 8.78 5.34 24.25
N ASP A 52 7.88 4.97 23.34
CA ASP A 52 8.08 3.92 22.36
C ASP A 52 7.59 4.32 20.95
N THR A 53 7.59 5.62 20.65
CA THR A 53 7.15 6.14 19.35
C THR A 53 8.17 7.13 18.79
N TRP A 54 8.50 6.98 17.51
CA TRP A 54 9.46 7.81 16.77
C TRP A 54 8.80 8.38 15.51
N LYS A 55 9.06 9.65 15.23
CA LYS A 55 8.86 10.19 13.87
C LYS A 55 9.90 9.58 12.95
N VAL A 56 9.49 9.28 11.73
CA VAL A 56 10.39 8.73 10.70
C VAL A 56 11.08 9.84 9.92
N THR A 57 12.22 9.53 9.31
CA THR A 57 12.91 10.42 8.37
C THR A 57 12.42 10.25 6.93
N SER A 58 11.67 9.18 6.66
CA SER A 58 11.13 8.85 5.34
C SER A 58 9.64 8.51 5.43
N ASN A 59 8.78 9.45 5.05
CA ASN A 59 7.34 9.23 4.93
C ASN A 59 7.02 8.59 3.58
N LEU A 60 6.03 7.69 3.55
CA LEU A 60 5.42 7.30 2.28
C LEU A 60 4.90 8.55 1.55
N PRO A 61 5.00 8.60 0.21
CA PRO A 61 4.49 9.73 -0.57
C PRO A 61 3.05 10.05 -0.19
N TYR A 62 2.67 11.32 -0.14
CA TYR A 62 1.28 11.72 0.14
C TYR A 62 0.75 11.41 1.54
N ALA A 63 1.53 10.79 2.43
CA ALA A 63 1.15 10.60 3.82
C ALA A 63 1.24 11.94 4.58
N ASP A 64 0.30 12.18 5.49
CA ASP A 64 0.33 13.35 6.36
C ASP A 64 1.43 13.20 7.41
N ASN A 65 1.53 12.00 7.96
CA ASN A 65 2.59 11.62 8.87
C ASN A 65 2.87 10.12 8.79
N CYS A 66 4.08 9.76 9.20
CA CYS A 66 4.46 8.39 9.44
C CYS A 66 5.24 8.29 10.75
N GLN A 67 5.07 7.17 11.43
CA GLN A 67 5.70 6.91 12.72
C GLN A 67 6.18 5.47 12.79
N ILE A 68 7.19 5.24 13.61
CA ILE A 68 7.54 3.91 14.08
C ILE A 68 7.07 3.83 15.53
N ASP A 69 6.31 2.81 15.87
CA ASP A 69 5.95 2.51 17.25
C ASP A 69 6.44 1.12 17.67
N ASN A 70 6.74 0.99 18.98
CA ASN A 70 7.29 -0.21 19.57
C ASN A 70 6.80 -0.42 21.02
N VAL A 71 5.50 -0.24 21.26
CA VAL A 71 4.93 -0.26 22.61
C VAL A 71 4.48 -1.69 22.97
N LEU A 72 5.42 -2.59 23.29
CA LEU A 72 5.18 -3.94 23.85
C LEU A 72 4.50 -5.00 22.95
N ALA A 73 4.47 -4.81 21.64
CA ALA A 73 3.86 -5.76 20.69
C ALA A 73 4.88 -6.78 20.16
N PRO A 74 4.45 -7.97 19.68
CA PRO A 74 5.32 -8.96 19.04
C PRO A 74 5.95 -8.48 17.71
N GLU A 75 5.66 -7.25 17.28
CA GLU A 75 6.11 -6.69 16.00
C GLU A 75 6.50 -5.21 16.19
N ILE A 76 7.53 -4.75 15.46
CA ILE A 76 7.83 -3.32 15.29
C ILE A 76 7.01 -2.79 14.13
N ARG A 77 6.36 -1.64 14.30
CA ARG A 77 5.41 -1.12 13.30
C ARG A 77 5.86 0.21 12.77
N TYR A 78 6.07 0.29 11.46
CA TYR A 78 6.06 1.55 10.71
C TYR A 78 4.64 1.79 10.22
N LYS A 79 4.04 2.95 10.51
CA LYS A 79 2.67 3.25 10.11
C LYS A 79 2.54 4.68 9.60
N CYS A 80 1.97 4.82 8.40
CA CYS A 80 1.64 6.08 7.78
C CYS A 80 0.13 6.32 7.81
N PHE A 81 -0.27 7.57 8.04
CA PHE A 81 -1.65 8.00 8.01
C PHE A 81 -1.89 8.95 6.84
N PHE A 82 -3.04 8.77 6.21
CA PHE A 82 -3.48 9.52 5.05
C PHE A 82 -4.91 9.99 5.30
N SER A 83 -5.07 11.25 5.66
CA SER A 83 -6.35 11.85 5.99
C SER A 83 -6.98 12.57 4.79
N SER A 84 -8.27 12.81 4.92
CA SER A 84 -9.07 13.58 3.97
C SER A 84 -8.88 15.10 4.07
N SER A 85 -8.17 15.58 5.10
CA SER A 85 -8.26 16.97 5.57
C SER A 85 -7.89 18.03 4.52
N ASP A 86 -6.94 17.72 3.63
CA ASP A 86 -6.52 18.62 2.53
C ASP A 86 -7.10 18.27 1.15
N ARG A 87 -7.93 17.22 1.02
CA ARG A 87 -8.29 16.62 -0.29
C ARG A 87 -9.77 16.57 -0.62
N SER A 88 -10.65 17.08 0.26
CA SER A 88 -12.12 16.90 0.12
C SER A 88 -12.49 15.43 -0.15
N ALA A 89 -11.71 14.50 0.40
CA ALA A 89 -11.79 13.10 0.02
C ALA A 89 -13.01 12.44 0.69
N THR A 90 -13.94 11.96 -0.14
CA THR A 90 -15.04 11.09 0.31
C THR A 90 -14.51 9.73 0.77
N PRO A 91 -15.29 8.93 1.51
CA PRO A 91 -14.93 7.54 1.81
C PRO A 91 -14.58 6.72 0.57
N SER A 92 -15.27 6.95 -0.56
CA SER A 92 -14.95 6.31 -1.84
C SER A 92 -13.61 6.76 -2.42
N THR A 93 -13.23 8.02 -2.23
CA THR A 93 -11.92 8.54 -2.65
C THR A 93 -10.81 7.94 -1.81
N LEU A 94 -10.98 7.89 -0.48
CA LEU A 94 -10.02 7.26 0.42
C LEU A 94 -9.84 5.77 0.10
N LYS A 95 -10.95 5.07 -0.21
CA LYS A 95 -10.88 3.68 -0.67
C LYS A 95 -10.10 3.55 -1.97
N ALA A 96 -10.37 4.39 -2.97
CA ALA A 96 -9.63 4.37 -4.23
C ALA A 96 -8.12 4.63 -4.01
N MET A 97 -7.77 5.56 -3.13
CA MET A 97 -6.37 5.82 -2.77
C MET A 97 -5.72 4.63 -2.07
N GLY A 98 -6.43 3.98 -1.13
CA GLY A 98 -5.97 2.74 -0.50
C GLY A 98 -5.77 1.61 -1.51
N ASP A 99 -6.72 1.41 -2.42
CA ASP A 99 -6.64 0.40 -3.48
C ASP A 99 -5.43 0.67 -4.40
N VAL A 100 -5.16 1.94 -4.75
CA VAL A 100 -3.97 2.34 -5.52
C VAL A 100 -2.69 1.97 -4.76
N TYR A 101 -2.63 2.24 -3.46
CA TYR A 101 -1.49 1.87 -2.62
C TYR A 101 -1.27 0.35 -2.59
N ALA A 102 -2.33 -0.42 -2.37
CA ALA A 102 -2.28 -1.88 -2.35
C ALA A 102 -1.79 -2.45 -3.68
N ASN A 103 -2.30 -1.93 -4.80
CA ASN A 103 -1.87 -2.36 -6.14
C ASN A 103 -0.39 -2.03 -6.39
N ASN A 104 0.09 -0.87 -5.91
CA ASN A 104 1.50 -0.54 -5.99
C ASN A 104 2.36 -1.47 -5.13
N ILE A 105 1.97 -1.80 -3.89
CA ILE A 105 2.73 -2.72 -3.03
C ILE A 105 3.02 -4.05 -3.76
N GLY A 106 1.97 -4.70 -4.27
CA GLY A 106 2.12 -5.98 -4.98
C GLY A 106 2.93 -5.88 -6.28
N ALA A 107 2.96 -4.70 -6.91
CA ALA A 107 3.68 -4.49 -8.15
C ALA A 107 5.15 -4.03 -7.94
N CYS A 108 5.44 -3.36 -6.83
CA CYS A 108 6.78 -2.89 -6.46
C CYS A 108 7.65 -3.97 -5.81
N ARG A 109 7.03 -4.98 -5.17
CA ARG A 109 7.68 -6.02 -4.37
C ARG A 109 7.01 -7.38 -4.62
N ASN A 110 7.57 -8.15 -5.55
CA ASN A 110 6.99 -9.41 -6.00
C ASN A 110 7.11 -10.56 -4.99
N GLU A 111 7.95 -10.40 -3.96
CA GLU A 111 8.06 -11.33 -2.84
C GLU A 111 6.88 -11.24 -1.87
N PHE A 112 6.12 -10.14 -1.91
CA PHE A 112 4.93 -9.96 -1.09
C PHE A 112 3.73 -10.61 -1.77
N THR A 113 3.16 -11.60 -1.09
CA THR A 113 1.93 -12.24 -1.54
C THR A 113 0.75 -11.58 -0.86
N ARG A 114 -0.28 -11.22 -1.63
CA ARG A 114 -1.52 -10.68 -1.08
C ARG A 114 -2.18 -11.75 -0.20
N ALA A 115 -2.32 -11.47 1.09
CA ALA A 115 -3.03 -12.32 2.02
C ALA A 115 -4.53 -12.06 1.90
N THR A 116 -5.32 -13.13 1.75
CA THR A 116 -6.77 -13.04 1.86
C THR A 116 -7.13 -12.86 3.33
N ASN A 117 -7.45 -11.62 3.71
CA ASN A 117 -7.96 -11.34 5.05
C ASN A 117 -9.48 -11.43 5.04
N GLU A 118 -10.02 -12.57 5.46
CA GLU A 118 -11.48 -12.81 5.51
C GLU A 118 -12.19 -11.97 6.57
N PHE A 119 -11.44 -11.31 7.46
CA PHE A 119 -11.98 -10.61 8.63
C PHE A 119 -12.11 -9.09 8.47
N SER A 120 -11.57 -8.50 7.40
CA SER A 120 -11.67 -7.06 7.15
C SER A 120 -11.83 -6.75 5.67
N ALA A 121 -13.07 -6.43 5.26
CA ALA A 121 -13.37 -5.97 3.90
C ALA A 121 -12.68 -4.63 3.55
N ASN A 122 -12.14 -3.93 4.56
CA ASN A 122 -11.49 -2.64 4.42
C ASN A 122 -9.95 -2.72 4.56
N SER A 123 -9.38 -3.92 4.73
CA SER A 123 -7.94 -4.12 4.73
C SER A 123 -7.51 -4.88 3.49
N THR A 124 -6.35 -4.52 2.95
CA THR A 124 -5.59 -5.38 2.06
C THR A 124 -4.23 -5.65 2.69
N ASP A 125 -3.98 -6.92 2.98
CA ASP A 125 -2.76 -7.38 3.62
C ASP A 125 -1.84 -8.06 2.61
N PHE A 126 -0.54 -7.91 2.83
CA PHE A 126 0.53 -8.56 2.11
C PHE A 126 1.54 -9.12 3.10
N SER A 127 2.18 -10.23 2.77
CA SER A 127 3.27 -10.78 3.58
C SER A 127 4.33 -11.42 2.70
N ASP A 128 5.58 -11.40 3.18
CA ASP A 128 6.67 -12.17 2.57
C ASP A 128 7.02 -13.42 3.40
N ALA A 129 7.99 -14.20 2.91
CA ALA A 129 8.43 -15.44 3.56
C ALA A 129 9.18 -15.22 4.88
N SER A 130 9.65 -13.99 5.15
CA SER A 130 10.32 -13.63 6.40
C SER A 130 9.34 -13.30 7.53
N GLY A 131 8.05 -13.18 7.20
CA GLY A 131 7.00 -12.80 8.14
C GLY A 131 6.77 -11.30 8.23
N VAL A 132 7.49 -10.49 7.43
CA VAL A 132 7.18 -9.06 7.31
C VAL A 132 5.81 -8.92 6.66
N ARG A 133 4.98 -8.06 7.22
CA ARG A 133 3.62 -7.78 6.73
C ARG A 133 3.51 -6.34 6.28
N VAL A 134 2.72 -6.10 5.24
CA VAL A 134 2.32 -4.76 4.81
C VAL A 134 0.80 -4.73 4.75
N ASP A 135 0.17 -3.76 5.40
CA ASP A 135 -1.28 -3.58 5.35
C ASP A 135 -1.66 -2.24 4.73
N VAL A 136 -2.79 -2.23 4.04
CA VAL A 136 -3.50 -1.01 3.68
C VAL A 136 -4.89 -1.10 4.26
N THR A 137 -5.16 -0.32 5.29
CA THR A 137 -6.46 -0.32 5.98
C THR A 137 -7.19 1.00 5.75
N VAL A 138 -8.40 0.93 5.21
CA VAL A 138 -9.24 2.09 4.91
C VAL A 138 -10.30 2.29 5.99
N TYR A 139 -10.41 3.52 6.49
CA TYR A 139 -11.42 3.96 7.45
C TYR A 139 -12.36 4.98 6.80
N SER A 140 -13.35 5.46 7.56
CA SER A 140 -14.33 6.44 7.08
C SER A 140 -13.74 7.75 6.59
N ASP A 141 -12.67 8.20 7.23
CA ASP A 141 -12.15 9.57 7.21
C ASP A 141 -10.63 9.64 6.94
N PHE A 142 -9.95 8.49 6.99
CA PHE A 142 -8.54 8.30 6.64
C PHE A 142 -8.28 6.88 6.15
N PHE A 143 -7.09 6.61 5.64
CA PHE A 143 -6.56 5.25 5.52
C PHE A 143 -5.14 5.20 6.07
N THR A 144 -4.65 3.99 6.33
CA THR A 144 -3.29 3.78 6.82
C THR A 144 -2.56 2.76 5.97
N VAL A 145 -1.26 2.94 5.86
CA VAL A 145 -0.34 1.93 5.30
C VAL A 145 0.66 1.58 6.39
N GLY A 146 0.70 0.31 6.78
CA GLY A 146 1.61 -0.19 7.80
C GLY A 146 2.61 -1.20 7.25
N VAL A 147 3.82 -1.21 7.80
CA VAL A 147 4.83 -2.27 7.63
C VAL A 147 5.15 -2.82 9.01
N TYR A 148 4.99 -4.12 9.18
CA TYR A 148 5.10 -4.84 10.46
C TYR A 148 6.26 -5.81 10.34
N GLU A 149 7.25 -5.64 11.21
CA GLU A 149 8.39 -6.53 11.32
C GLU A 149 8.20 -7.41 12.56
N PRO A 150 8.20 -8.76 12.43
CA PRO A 150 8.15 -9.64 13.59
C PRO A 150 9.39 -9.50 14.48
N GLN A 151 9.20 -9.48 15.80
CA GLN A 151 10.31 -9.57 16.75
C GLN A 151 10.66 -11.04 17.00
N SER A 152 11.88 -11.43 16.60
CA SER A 152 12.47 -12.75 16.83
C SER A 152 13.02 -12.92 18.24
#